data_AF-A0A2V7P0R6-F1
#
_entry.id   AF-A0A2V7P0R6-F1
#
_cell.length_a   1.000
_cell.length_b   1.000
_cell.length_c   1.000
_cell.angle_alpha   90.00
_cell.angle_beta   90.00
_cell.angle_gamma   90.00
#
_symmetry.space_group_name_H-M   'P 1'
#
loop_
_entity.id
_entity.type
_entity.pdbx_description
1 polymer ?
#
loop_
_entity_poly.entity_id
_entity_poly.type
_entity_poly.pdbx_seq_one_letter_code
_entity_poly.pdbx_strand_id
1 'polypeptide(L)' 'MSPAYKMPDPTRWHREATLAEVNDALCGARCSAQLAGSETDEFLVRELLLTVIQQIDRAAAAVRRLS' A
#
# COMPACT_ATOMS: atom_id res chain seq x y z
N MET A 1 -42.17 14.67 0.28
CA MET A 1 -41.17 13.79 -0.37
C MET A 1 -39.81 14.19 0.20
N SER A 2 -39.42 13.61 1.34
CA SER A 2 -38.15 13.96 1.98
C SER A 2 -37.00 13.33 1.21
N PRO A 3 -35.91 14.08 0.92
CA PRO A 3 -34.73 13.46 0.35
C PRO A 3 -34.16 12.53 1.42
N ALA A 4 -34.11 11.23 1.12
CA ALA A 4 -33.35 10.28 1.92
C ALA A 4 -31.86 10.57 1.67
N TYR A 5 -31.31 11.59 2.33
CA TYR A 5 -29.87 11.70 2.50
C TYR A 5 -29.44 10.46 3.28
N LYS A 6 -28.97 9.43 2.57
CA LYS A 6 -28.34 8.27 3.19
C LYS A 6 -27.06 8.81 3.83
N MET A 7 -27.08 8.91 5.16
CA MET A 7 -25.87 9.22 5.88
C MET A 7 -24.82 8.17 5.49
N PRO A 8 -23.62 8.58 5.07
CA PRO A 8 -22.56 7.66 4.74
C PRO A 8 -22.30 6.72 5.91
N ASP A 9 -22.14 5.42 5.61
CA ASP A 9 -21.87 4.41 6.63
C ASP A 9 -20.49 4.70 7.25
N PRO A 10 -20.43 5.10 8.54
CA PRO A 10 -19.16 5.46 9.18
C PRO A 10 -18.21 4.26 9.24
N THR A 11 -18.72 3.03 9.27
CA THR A 11 -17.93 1.80 9.25
C THR A 11 -17.20 1.64 7.91
N ARG A 12 -17.90 1.94 6.81
CA ARG A 12 -17.36 1.89 5.46
C ARG A 12 -16.26 2.93 5.27
N TRP A 13 -16.50 4.16 5.72
CA TRP A 13 -15.51 5.23 5.65
C TRP A 13 -14.26 4.94 6.46
N HIS A 14 -14.42 4.41 7.68
CA HIS A 14 -13.28 4.03 8.49
C HIS A 14 -12.44 2.94 7.80
N ARG A 15 -13.09 1.93 7.22
CA ARG A 15 -12.40 0.88 6.45
C ARG A 15 -11.69 1.45 5.22
N GLU A 16 -12.33 2.33 4.45
CA GLU A 16 -11.72 2.96 3.27
C GLU A 16 -10.50 3.81 3.67
N ALA A 17 -10.57 4.56 4.77
CA ALA A 17 -9.45 5.33 5.31
C ALA A 17 -8.28 4.42 5.74
N THR A 18 -8.56 3.33 6.47
CA THR A 18 -7.53 2.36 6.85
C THR A 18 -6.87 1.72 5.62
N LEU A 19 -7.63 1.38 4.59
CA LEU A 19 -7.08 0.81 3.35
C LEU A 19 -6.20 1.82 2.60
N ALA A 20 -6.59 3.10 2.59
CA ALA A 20 -5.78 4.17 2.02
C ALA A 20 -4.45 4.34 2.79
N GLU A 21 -4.50 4.40 4.12
CA GLU A 21 -3.30 4.49 4.97
C GLU A 21 -2.35 3.29 4.75
N VAL A 22 -2.89 2.08 4.67
CA VAL A 22 -2.09 0.87 4.38
C VAL A 22 -1.45 0.95 2.99
N ASN A 23 -2.20 1.39 1.97
CA ASN A 23 -1.66 1.53 0.62
C ASN A 23 -0.55 2.60 0.55
N ASP A 24 -0.71 3.72 1.25
CA ASP A 24 0.31 4.77 1.32
C ASP A 24 1.58 4.28 2.03
N ALA A 25 1.43 3.53 3.12
CA ALA A 25 2.56 2.91 3.81
C ALA A 25 3.32 1.91 2.91
N LEU A 26 2.60 1.12 2.10
CA LEU A 26 3.21 0.21 1.13
C LEU A 26 3.94 0.97 0.02
N CYS A 27 3.38 2.07 -0.49
CA CYS A 27 4.06 2.94 -1.44
C CYS A 27 5.36 3.51 -0.85
N GLY A 28 5.32 3.99 0.39
CA GLY A 28 6.51 4.47 1.12
C GLY A 28 7.57 3.38 1.28
N ALA A 29 7.17 2.17 1.69
CA ALA A 29 8.08 1.03 1.82
C ALA A 29 8.74 0.66 0.48
N ARG A 30 7.97 0.70 -0.61
CA ARG A 30 8.47 0.44 -1.97
C ARG A 30 9.53 1.45 -2.37
N CYS A 31 9.24 2.75 -2.21
CA CYS A 31 10.19 3.82 -2.52
C CYS A 31 11.49 3.68 -1.71
N SER A 32 11.38 3.39 -0.41
CA SER A 32 12.53 3.16 0.46
C SER A 32 13.36 1.96 0.02
N ALA A 33 12.72 0.84 -0.34
CA ALA A 33 13.41 -0.35 -0.83
C ALA A 33 14.10 -0.10 -2.18
N GLN A 34 13.48 0.70 -3.07
CA GLN A 34 14.10 1.10 -4.33
C GLN A 34 15.34 1.98 -4.11
N LEU A 35 15.25 2.95 -3.19
CA LEU A 35 16.38 3.82 -2.84
C LEU A 35 17.52 3.01 -2.21
N ALA A 36 17.21 2.12 -1.26
CA ALA A 36 18.23 1.22 -0.70
C ALA A 36 18.88 0.34 -1.79
N GLY A 37 18.11 -0.07 -2.80
CA GLY A 37 18.57 -0.88 -3.91
C GLY A 37 19.41 -0.13 -4.94
N SER A 38 19.28 1.20 -5.04
CA SER A 38 20.12 2.04 -5.90
C SER A 38 21.46 2.40 -5.25
N GLU A 39 21.49 2.54 -3.93
CA GLU A 39 22.69 2.92 -3.18
C GLU A 39 23.56 1.71 -2.74
N THR A 40 23.09 0.48 -2.95
CA THR A 40 23.84 -0.74 -2.57
C THR A 40 24.73 -1.24 -3.71
N ASP A 41 26.03 -1.41 -3.42
CA ASP A 41 26.98 -2.09 -4.32
C ASP A 41 26.99 -3.61 -4.12
N GLU A 42 26.38 -4.10 -3.03
CA GLU A 42 26.30 -5.54 -2.74
C GLU A 42 25.20 -6.22 -3.55
N PHE A 43 25.61 -7.13 -4.44
CA PHE A 43 24.70 -7.91 -5.30
C PHE A 43 23.62 -8.67 -4.49
N LEU A 44 23.99 -9.33 -3.40
CA LEU A 44 23.05 -10.10 -2.58
C LEU A 44 21.99 -9.20 -1.94
N VAL A 45 22.39 -8.03 -1.41
CA VAL A 45 21.47 -7.07 -0.82
C VAL A 45 20.50 -6.54 -1.88
N ARG A 46 20.98 -6.26 -3.09
CA ARG A 46 20.14 -5.84 -4.22
C ARG A 46 19.09 -6.88 -4.59
N GLU A 47 19.46 -8.15 -4.70
CA GLU A 47 18.52 -9.24 -5.03
C GLU A 47 17.46 -9.46 -3.93
N LEU A 48 17.87 -9.35 -2.67
CA LEU A 48 16.93 -9.39 -1.54
C LEU A 48 15.96 -8.22 -1.58
N LEU A 49 16.43 -7.00 -1.87
CA LEU A 49 15.58 -5.82 -2.01
C LEU A 49 14.60 -5.93 -3.18
N LEU A 50 15.02 -6.50 -4.32
CA LEU A 50 14.10 -6.78 -5.44
C LEU A 50 12.99 -7.74 -5.02
N THR A 51 13.33 -8.78 -4.24
CA THR A 51 12.35 -9.72 -3.69
C THR A 51 11.38 -9.03 -2.73
N VAL A 52 11.89 -8.15 -1.86
CA VAL A 52 11.06 -7.34 -0.94
C VAL A 52 10.10 -6.45 -1.73
N ILE A 53 10.57 -5.77 -2.78
CA ILE A 53 9.71 -4.94 -3.65
C ILE A 53 8.58 -5.77 -4.25
N GLN A 54 8.87 -6.99 -4.73
CA GLN A 54 7.83 -7.88 -5.27
C GLN A 54 6.77 -8.25 -4.22
N GLN A 55 7.17 -8.49 -2.96
CA GLN A 55 6.20 -8.76 -1.89
C GLN A 55 5.36 -7.53 -1.54
N ILE A 56 5.97 -6.33 -1.55
CA ILE A 56 5.25 -5.07 -1.34
C ILE A 56 4.22 -4.84 -2.47
N ASP A 57 4.62 -5.04 -3.73
CA ASP A 57 3.72 -4.90 -4.89
C ASP A 57 2.55 -5.89 -4.81
N ARG A 58 2.81 -7.13 -4.37
CA ARG A 58 1.78 -8.13 -4.12
C ARG A 58 0.82 -7.72 -3.01
N ALA A 59 1.33 -7.16 -1.91
CA ALA A 59 0.51 -6.65 -0.81
C ALA A 59 -0.35 -5.48 -1.26
N ALA A 60 0.21 -4.52 -2.01
CA ALA A 60 -0.52 -3.38 -2.55
C ALA A 60 -1.62 -3.82 -3.51
N ALA A 61 -1.36 -4.82 -4.36
CA ALA A 61 -2.38 -5.42 -5.22
C ALA A 61 -3.50 -6.11 -4.42
N ALA A 62 -3.20 -6.72 -3.26
CA ALA A 62 -4.22 -7.28 -2.39
C ALA A 62 -5.08 -6.19 -1.74
N VAL A 63 -4.46 -5.11 -1.24
CA VAL A 63 -5.18 -3.97 -0.64
C VAL A 63 -6.12 -3.31 -1.64
N ARG A 64 -5.69 -3.10 -2.88
CA ARG A 64 -6.54 -2.57 -3.98
C ARG A 64 -7.74 -3.45 -4.32
N ARG A 65 -7.75 -4.73 -3.94
CA ARG A 65 -8.91 -5.62 -4.11
C ARG A 65 -9.88 -5.58 -2.92
N LEU A 66 -9.49 -4.94 -1.81
CA LEU A 66 -10.29 -4.84 -0.59
C LEU A 66 -11.03 -3.50 -0.45
N SER A 67 -10.60 -2.50 -1.22
CA SER A 67 -11.25 -1.21 -1.47
C SER A 67 -12.34 -1.35 -2.52
#